data_AF-A0A1G2ZT61-F1
#
_entry.id   AF-A0A1G2ZT61-F1
#
_cell.length_a   1.000
_cell.length_b   1.000
_cell.length_c   1.000
_cell.angle_alpha   90.00
_cell.angle_beta   90.00
_cell.angle_gamma   90.00
#
_symmetry.space_group_name_H-M   'P 1'
#
loop_
_entity.id
_entity.type
_entity.pdbx_description
1 polymer ?
#
loop_
_entity_poly.entity_id
_entity_poly.type
_entity_poly.pdbx_seq_one_letter_code
_entity_poly.pdbx_strand_id
1 'polypeptide(L)' 'MSGTLGTIGFIANREEPSESAIKARSEVFRDSKHIITFLDDFDFAQMVHIKRLGALPETYLQRRIEDFLLAF' A
#
# COMPACT_ATOMS: atom_id res chain seq x y z
N MET A 1 -3.67 9.38 20.59
CA MET A 1 -5.00 8.80 20.31
C MET A 1 -4.78 7.44 19.66
N SER A 2 -5.20 6.35 20.30
CA SER A 2 -5.23 5.03 19.67
C SER A 2 -6.45 4.95 18.76
N GLY A 3 -6.37 5.59 17.58
CA GLY A 3 -7.37 5.40 16.53
C GLY A 3 -7.07 4.07 15.86
N THR A 4 -7.96 3.09 15.99
CA THR A 4 -7.86 1.82 15.28
C THR A 4 -7.76 2.11 13.78
N LEU A 5 -6.72 1.61 13.11
CA LEU A 5 -6.63 1.67 11.66
C LEU A 5 -7.87 1.01 11.05
N GLY A 6 -8.38 1.59 9.96
CA GLY A 6 -9.48 1.02 9.21
C GLY A 6 -9.06 -0.24 8.45
N THR A 7 -9.85 -0.63 7.46
CA THR A 7 -9.49 -1.75 6.58
C THR A 7 -8.31 -1.37 5.68
N ILE A 8 -7.53 -2.39 5.30
CA ILE A 8 -6.43 -2.26 4.34
C ILE A 8 -6.88 -2.88 3.03
N GLY A 9 -6.77 -2.13 1.94
CA GLY A 9 -7.09 -2.55 0.59
C GLY A 9 -5.88 -2.43 -0.33
N PHE A 10 -5.79 -3.33 -1.31
CA PHE A 10 -4.76 -3.32 -2.34
C PHE A 10 -5.43 -3.20 -3.70
N ILE A 11 -4.91 -2.31 -4.55
CA ILE A 11 -5.33 -2.19 -5.94
C ILE A 11 -4.11 -2.51 -6.80
N ALA A 12 -4.16 -3.66 -7.47
CA ALA A 12 -3.11 -4.08 -8.40
C ALA A 12 -3.45 -3.58 -9.80
N ASN A 13 -2.58 -2.74 -10.36
CA ASN A 13 -2.69 -2.27 -11.74
C ASN A 13 -1.29 -2.12 -12.35
N ARG A 14 -1.18 -2.37 -13.66
CA ARG A 14 0.08 -2.14 -14.40
C ARG A 14 0.30 -0.68 -14.74
N GLU A 15 -0.77 0.10 -14.76
CA GLU A 15 -0.73 1.54 -15.02
C GLU A 15 -0.55 2.30 -13.71
N GLU A 16 0.24 3.38 -13.76
CA GLU A 16 0.37 4.30 -12.63
C GLU A 16 -1.01 4.87 -12.24
N PRO A 17 -1.29 5.01 -10.93
CA PRO A 17 -2.55 5.59 -10.51
C PRO A 17 -2.65 7.04 -10.98
N SER A 18 -3.80 7.41 -11.53
CA SER A 18 -4.07 8.81 -11.87
C SER A 18 -4.00 9.71 -10.64
N GLU A 19 -3.73 11.01 -10.84
CA GLU A 19 -3.74 12.00 -9.75
C GLU A 19 -5.08 12.00 -8.99
N SER A 20 -6.18 11.81 -9.69
CA SER A 20 -7.51 11.69 -9.09
C SER A 20 -7.64 10.47 -8.16
N ALA A 21 -7.05 9.33 -8.53
CA ALA A 21 -7.03 8.13 -7.69
C ALA A 21 -6.14 8.32 -6.45
N ILE A 22 -4.99 8.97 -6.61
CA ILE A 22 -4.09 9.33 -5.50
C ILE A 22 -4.81 10.25 -4.51
N LYS A 23 -5.54 11.26 -5.02
CA LYS A 23 -6.33 12.18 -4.20
C LYS A 23 -7.45 11.45 -3.46
N ALA A 24 -8.23 10.62 -4.16
CA ALA A 24 -9.32 9.85 -3.56
C ALA A 24 -8.83 8.93 -2.43
N ARG A 25 -7.71 8.22 -2.62
CA ARG A 25 -7.06 7.44 -1.55
C ARG A 25 -6.77 8.29 -0.31
N SER A 26 -6.23 9.49 -0.52
CA SER A 26 -5.81 10.39 0.56
C SER A 26 -7.00 10.90 1.38
N GLU A 27 -8.12 11.19 0.69
CA GLU A 27 -9.38 11.58 1.30
C GLU A 27 -9.97 10.41 2.11
N VAL A 28 -10.02 9.21 1.54
CA VAL A 28 -10.49 8.00 2.24
C VAL A 28 -9.69 7.74 3.52
N PHE A 29 -8.36 7.85 3.47
CA PHE A 29 -7.54 7.69 4.68
C PHE A 29 -7.81 8.77 5.72
N ARG A 30 -7.99 10.03 5.30
CA ARG A 30 -8.31 11.12 6.22
C ARG A 30 -9.62 10.87 6.95
N ASP A 31 -10.66 10.51 6.21
CA ASP A 31 -12.04 10.46 6.68
C ASP A 31 -12.37 9.18 7.44
N SER A 32 -11.82 8.04 7.00
CA SER A 32 -12.19 6.71 7.50
C SER A 32 -11.01 5.87 8.01
N LYS A 33 -9.78 6.40 7.94
CA LYS A 33 -8.53 5.68 8.30
C LYS A 33 -8.33 4.37 7.54
N HIS A 34 -9.04 4.17 6.42
CA HIS A 34 -8.81 3.04 5.53
C HIS A 34 -7.57 3.30 4.69
N ILE A 35 -6.71 2.30 4.57
CA ILE A 35 -5.45 2.39 3.82
C ILE A 35 -5.67 1.71 2.48
N ILE A 36 -5.39 2.41 1.38
CA ILE A 36 -5.43 1.83 0.04
C ILE A 36 -4.03 1.93 -0.56
N THR A 37 -3.41 0.79 -0.86
CA THR A 37 -2.08 0.74 -1.49
C THR A 37 -2.22 0.32 -2.95
N PHE A 38 -1.65 1.13 -3.85
CA PHE A 38 -1.52 0.76 -5.26
C PHE A 38 -0.28 -0.13 -5.41
N LEU A 39 -0.45 -1.25 -6.11
CA LEU A 39 0.61 -2.20 -6.41
C LEU A 39 0.80 -2.31 -7.91
N ASP A 40 2.03 -2.19 -8.39
CA ASP A 40 2.41 -2.34 -9.78
C ASP A 40 3.30 -3.57 -10.03
N ASP A 41 3.73 -3.76 -11.28
CA ASP A 41 4.59 -4.86 -11.67
C ASP A 41 5.95 -4.84 -10.93
N PHE A 42 6.44 -3.65 -10.52
CA PHE A 42 7.65 -3.53 -9.71
C PHE A 42 7.41 -4.03 -8.29
N ASP A 43 6.29 -3.67 -7.64
CA ASP A 43 5.91 -4.18 -6.33
C ASP A 43 5.83 -5.73 -6.34
N PHE A 44 5.26 -6.31 -7.40
CA PHE A 44 5.23 -7.78 -7.58
C PHE A 44 6.63 -8.37 -7.77
N ALA A 45 7.50 -7.73 -8.55
CA ALA A 45 8.87 -8.17 -8.73
C ALA A 45 9.66 -8.17 -7.41
N GLN A 46 9.46 -7.15 -6.56
CA GLN A 46 10.06 -7.08 -5.23
C GLN A 46 9.58 -8.21 -4.31
N MET A 47 8.28 -8.49 -4.30
CA MET A 47 7.72 -9.61 -3.54
C MET A 47 8.30 -10.96 -3.97
N VAL A 48 8.44 -11.20 -5.28
CA VAL A 48 9.09 -12.41 -5.81
C VAL A 48 10.56 -12.48 -5.42
N HIS A 49 11.28 -11.35 -5.49
CA HIS A 49 12.69 -11.29 -5.09
C HIS A 49 12.88 -11.63 -3.61
N ILE A 50 12.08 -11.04 -2.72
CA ILE A 50 12.09 -11.32 -1.28
C ILE A 50 11.81 -12.80 -1.01
N LYS A 51 10.85 -13.40 -1.72
CA LYS A 51 10.57 -14.84 -1.60
C LYS A 51 11.77 -15.70 -1.97
N ARG A 52 12.50 -15.34 -3.03
CA ARG A 52 13.71 -16.07 -3.48
C ARG A 52 14.84 -16.02 -2.44
N LEU A 53 14.88 -14.99 -1.61
CA LEU A 53 15.83 -14.86 -0.51
C LEU A 53 15.40 -15.62 0.77
N GLY A 54 14.27 -16.34 0.72
CA GLY A 54 13.75 -17.12 1.86
C GLY A 54 12.90 -16.31 2.83
N ALA A 55 12.59 -15.05 2.51
CA ALA A 55 11.73 -14.20 3.32
C ALA A 55 10.26 -14.25 2.86
N LEU A 56 9.39 -13.64 3.68
CA LEU A 56 7.95 -13.57 3.44
C LEU A 56 7.60 -12.34 2.56
N PRO A 57 6.90 -12.51 1.42
CA PRO A 57 6.47 -11.40 0.58
C PRO A 57 5.69 -10.32 1.32
N GLU A 58 4.93 -10.72 2.35
CA GLU A 58 4.13 -9.85 3.20
C GLU A 58 4.97 -8.78 3.89
N THR A 59 6.26 -9.03 4.13
CA THR A 59 7.20 -8.03 4.67
C THR A 59 7.37 -6.82 3.75
N TYR A 60 7.25 -7.01 2.43
CA TYR A 60 7.24 -5.90 1.48
C TYR A 60 5.97 -5.06 1.63
N LEU A 61 4.81 -5.71 1.68
CA LEU A 61 3.52 -5.04 1.81
C LEU A 61 3.43 -4.26 3.13
N GLN A 62 3.95 -4.82 4.23
CA GLN A 62 4.06 -4.14 5.52
C GLN A 62 4.86 -2.84 5.40
N ARG A 63 6.04 -2.88 4.76
CA ARG A 63 6.84 -1.67 4.51
C ARG A 63 6.10 -0.64 3.66
N ARG A 64 5.37 -1.06 2.62
CA ARG A 64 4.57 -0.14 1.78
C ARG A 64 3.47 0.55 2.59
N ILE A 65 2.85 -0.17 3.52
CA ILE A 65 1.84 0.39 4.43
C ILE A 65 2.50 1.35 5.42
N GLU A 66 3.64 0.99 6.00
CA GLU A 66 4.40 1.85 6.90
C GLU A 66 4.87 3.14 6.21
N ASP A 67 5.41 3.05 4.99
CA ASP A 67 5.82 4.19 4.17
C ASP A 67 4.64 5.14 3.90
N PHE A 68 3.46 4.58 3.60
CA PHE A 68 2.25 5.37 3.44
C PHE A 68 1.89 6.10 4.73
N LEU A 69 1.92 5.40 5.87
CA LEU A 69 1.59 6.00 7.17
C LEU A 69 2.59 7.07 7.60
N LEU A 70 3.88 6.94 7.25
CA LEU A 70 4.90 7.94 7.54
C LEU A 70 4.79 9.18 6.66
N ALA A 71 4.22 9.05 5.47
CA ALA A 71 4.01 10.16 4.54
C ALA A 71 2.79 11.04 4.89
N PHE A 72 1.93 10.61 5.82
CA PHE A 72 0.69 11.28 6.24
C PHE A 72 0.74 11.73 7.70
#